data_AF-A0A6U6U5S7-F1
#
_entry.id   AF-A0A6U6U5S7-F1
#
_cell.length_a   1.000
_cell.length_b   1.000
_cell.length_c   1.000
_cell.angle_alpha   90.00
_cell.angle_beta   90.00
_cell.angle_gamma   90.00
#
_symmetry.space_group_name_H-M   'P 1'
#
loop_
_entity.id
_entity.type
_entity.pdbx_description
1 polymer ?
#
loop_
_entity_poly.entity_id
_entity_poly.type
_entity_poly.pdbx_seq_one_letter_code
_entity_poly.pdbx_strand_id
1 'polypeptide(L)'
;MAKALALLLCIGCAVVHGTSVPTCTNYTKNGVGPVLDRAGCRTACETAEGLSQRSCGLEDYKTYGKCDCITSCSSGSANGYRSVCNNNVSAGVRVAASAAASLAALLIAVGHLG
;
A
#
# COMPACT_ATOMS: atom_id res chain seq x y z
N MET A 1 -10.50 -9.56 -47.78
CA MET A 1 -11.02 -10.30 -46.60
C MET A 1 -10.45 -9.64 -45.36
N ALA A 2 -11.29 -8.88 -44.64
CA ALA A 2 -10.88 -8.03 -43.53
C ALA A 2 -10.53 -8.86 -42.29
N LYS A 3 -9.25 -8.87 -41.91
CA LYS A 3 -8.82 -9.33 -40.58
C LYS A 3 -9.17 -8.21 -39.59
N ALA A 4 -10.32 -8.36 -38.95
CA ALA A 4 -10.70 -7.54 -37.80
C ALA A 4 -9.63 -7.73 -36.71
N LEU A 5 -8.71 -6.76 -36.63
CA LEU A 5 -7.77 -6.63 -35.53
C LEU A 5 -8.59 -6.13 -34.34
N ALA A 6 -9.10 -7.09 -33.56
CA ALA A 6 -9.71 -6.84 -32.27
C ALA A 6 -8.63 -6.31 -31.33
N LEU A 7 -8.43 -5.00 -31.38
CA LEU A 7 -7.64 -4.23 -30.42
C LEU A 7 -8.41 -4.31 -29.10
N LEU A 8 -8.11 -5.36 -28.33
CA LEU A 8 -8.69 -5.58 -27.02
C LEU A 8 -8.31 -4.40 -26.14
N LEU A 9 -9.30 -3.55 -25.89
CA LEU A 9 -9.31 -2.56 -24.83
C LEU A 9 -9.04 -3.28 -23.50
N CYS A 10 -7.78 -3.39 -23.08
CA CYS A 10 -7.44 -3.50 -21.66
C CYS A 10 -7.71 -2.13 -21.03
N ILE A 11 -9.00 -1.82 -20.86
CA ILE A 11 -9.48 -0.78 -19.96
C ILE A 11 -8.82 -1.07 -18.63
N GLY A 12 -7.89 -0.19 -18.26
CA GLY A 12 -7.15 -0.24 -17.03
C GLY A 12 -8.11 -0.21 -15.84
N CYS A 13 -8.53 -1.40 -15.39
CA CYS A 13 -8.93 -1.63 -14.02
C CYS A 13 -7.68 -1.43 -13.17
N ALA A 14 -7.29 -0.18 -12.95
CA ALA A 14 -6.47 0.20 -11.82
C ALA A 14 -7.33 -0.08 -10.59
N VAL A 15 -7.30 -1.32 -10.12
CA VAL A 15 -7.86 -1.71 -8.83
C VAL A 15 -6.98 -0.99 -7.82
N VAL A 16 -7.39 0.22 -7.46
CA VAL A 16 -6.79 0.99 -6.39
C VAL A 16 -7.14 0.22 -5.11
N HIS A 17 -6.32 -0.77 -4.77
CA HIS A 17 -6.32 -1.33 -3.43
C HIS A 17 -5.87 -0.20 -2.51
N GLY A 18 -6.84 0.59 -2.04
CA GLY A 18 -6.60 1.54 -0.96
C GLY A 18 -6.07 0.73 0.22
N THR A 19 -4.77 0.82 0.46
CA THR A 19 -4.12 0.16 1.59
C THR A 19 -4.51 0.94 2.85
N SER A 20 -5.74 0.79 3.30
CA SER A 20 -6.13 1.16 4.65
C SER A 20 -5.39 0.24 5.61
N VAL A 21 -4.54 0.82 6.45
CA VAL A 21 -3.90 0.08 7.54
C VAL A 21 -5.02 -0.50 8.42
N PRO A 22 -5.08 -1.82 8.65
CA PRO A 22 -6.16 -2.42 9.42
C PRO A 22 -6.11 -1.96 10.88
N THR A 23 -7.24 -2.06 11.58
CA THR A 23 -7.24 -1.90 13.03
C THR A 23 -6.47 -3.06 13.67
N CYS A 24 -5.79 -2.80 14.77
CA CYS A 24 -5.00 -3.80 15.47
C CYS A 24 -5.84 -4.95 16.03
N THR A 25 -7.10 -4.70 16.37
CA THR A 25 -8.06 -5.73 16.79
C THR A 25 -8.46 -6.68 15.66
N ASN A 26 -8.42 -6.22 14.41
CA ASN A 26 -8.76 -7.02 13.22
C ASN A 26 -7.51 -7.41 12.41
N TYR A 27 -6.31 -7.13 12.94
CA TYR A 27 -5.09 -7.47 12.23
C TYR A 27 -4.98 -9.00 12.12
N THR A 28 -4.79 -9.48 10.90
CA THR A 28 -4.48 -10.87 10.64
C THR A 28 -3.60 -10.96 9.40
N LYS A 29 -2.39 -11.51 9.56
CA LYS A 29 -1.47 -11.72 8.44
C LYS A 29 -0.52 -12.86 8.76
N ASN A 30 -0.33 -13.77 7.80
CA ASN A 30 0.55 -14.95 7.94
C ASN A 30 0.30 -15.76 9.23
N GLY A 31 -0.96 -15.86 9.67
CA GLY A 31 -1.33 -16.58 10.90
C GLY A 31 -1.10 -15.81 12.21
N VAL A 32 -0.54 -14.60 12.16
CA VAL A 32 -0.48 -13.70 13.33
C VAL A 32 -1.82 -12.99 13.47
N GLY A 33 -2.43 -13.12 14.65
CA GLY A 33 -3.73 -12.54 15.00
C GLY A 33 -3.64 -11.17 15.65
N PRO A 34 -4.71 -10.73 16.34
CA PRO A 34 -4.86 -9.37 16.83
C PRO A 34 -3.65 -8.85 17.61
N VAL A 35 -3.25 -7.61 17.32
CA VAL A 35 -2.13 -6.94 17.97
C VAL A 35 -2.68 -6.12 19.15
N LEU A 36 -2.80 -6.74 20.31
CA LEU A 36 -3.42 -6.12 21.50
C LEU A 36 -2.39 -5.46 22.43
N ASP A 37 -1.12 -5.79 22.24
CA ASP A 37 -0.03 -5.40 23.11
C ASP A 37 1.30 -5.36 22.35
N ARG A 38 2.35 -4.91 23.05
CA ARG A 38 3.70 -4.77 22.51
C ARG A 38 4.28 -6.12 22.04
N ALA A 39 4.04 -7.22 22.76
CA ALA A 39 4.55 -8.53 22.37
C ALA A 39 3.84 -9.05 21.12
N GLY A 40 2.53 -8.81 20.99
CA GLY A 40 1.79 -9.05 19.74
C GLY A 40 2.34 -8.23 18.57
N CYS A 41 2.67 -6.95 18.79
CA CYS A 41 3.25 -6.09 17.76
C CYS A 41 4.62 -6.59 17.30
N ARG A 42 5.47 -6.99 18.25
CA ARG A 42 6.76 -7.62 17.97
C ARG A 42 6.59 -8.89 17.13
N THR A 43 5.66 -9.76 17.50
CA THR A 43 5.35 -11.02 16.79
C THR A 43 4.87 -10.75 15.36
N ALA A 44 4.06 -9.70 15.16
CA ALA A 44 3.66 -9.27 13.83
C ALA A 44 4.86 -8.79 13.01
N CYS A 45 5.78 -8.02 13.59
CA CYS A 45 7.00 -7.60 12.90
C CYS A 45 7.90 -8.78 12.51
N GLU A 46 8.12 -9.73 13.42
CA GLU A 46 8.97 -10.91 13.18
C GLU A 46 8.33 -11.88 12.18
N THR A 47 7.10 -12.31 12.44
CA THR A 47 6.47 -13.42 11.70
C THR A 47 5.68 -12.93 10.49
N ALA A 48 4.90 -11.84 10.64
CA ALA A 48 4.03 -11.38 9.57
C ALA A 48 4.74 -10.46 8.57
N GLU A 49 5.68 -9.64 9.02
CA GLU A 49 6.50 -8.79 8.14
C GLU A 49 7.88 -9.38 7.82
N GLY A 50 8.32 -10.44 8.51
CA GLY A 50 9.61 -11.06 8.26
C GLY A 50 10.81 -10.21 8.66
N LEU A 51 10.64 -9.31 9.64
CA LEU A 51 11.67 -8.39 10.09
C LEU A 51 12.39 -8.95 11.32
N SER A 52 13.70 -8.76 11.41
CA SER A 52 14.49 -9.18 12.56
C SER A 52 14.84 -7.99 13.46
N GLN A 53 15.05 -8.25 14.75
CA GLN A 53 15.48 -7.22 15.70
C GLN A 53 16.76 -6.53 15.26
N ARG A 54 16.76 -5.20 15.30
CA ARG A 54 17.90 -4.35 14.95
C ARG A 54 18.42 -3.63 16.19
N SER A 55 19.55 -2.93 16.04
CA SER A 55 20.14 -2.12 17.10
C SER A 55 19.22 -1.01 17.63
N CYS A 56 18.34 -0.48 16.78
CA CYS A 56 17.35 0.53 17.17
C CYS A 56 15.99 -0.06 17.59
N GLY A 57 15.89 -1.39 17.75
CA GLY A 57 14.66 -2.11 18.08
C GLY A 57 14.06 -2.88 16.90
N LEU A 58 12.86 -3.39 17.10
CA LEU A 58 12.08 -4.13 16.10
C LEU A 58 10.69 -3.51 15.90
N GLU A 59 10.03 -3.21 17.02
CA GLU A 59 8.68 -2.67 17.03
C GLU A 59 8.59 -1.34 17.78
N ASP A 60 7.66 -0.49 17.35
CA ASP A 60 7.23 0.71 18.05
C ASP A 60 5.72 0.61 18.31
N TYR A 61 5.37 0.01 19.45
CA TYR A 61 3.98 -0.11 19.90
C TYR A 61 3.55 1.13 20.70
N LYS A 62 2.50 1.81 20.24
CA LYS A 62 1.90 2.96 20.93
C LYS A 62 0.66 2.54 21.72
N THR A 63 0.43 3.23 22.84
CA THR A 63 -0.64 2.95 23.80
C THR A 63 -2.06 2.96 23.22
N TYR A 64 -2.26 3.58 22.05
CA TYR A 64 -3.57 3.66 21.37
C TYR A 64 -3.79 2.59 20.30
N GLY A 65 -3.09 1.44 20.37
CA GLY A 65 -3.21 0.39 19.38
C GLY A 65 -2.70 0.85 18.02
N LYS A 66 -1.44 1.32 17.98
CA LYS A 66 -0.68 1.51 16.75
C LYS A 66 0.57 0.65 16.85
N CYS A 67 0.81 -0.16 15.81
CA CYS A 67 1.99 -0.99 15.70
C CYS A 67 2.76 -0.59 14.44
N ASP A 68 3.97 -0.09 14.62
CA ASP A 68 4.92 0.16 13.54
C ASP A 68 6.12 -0.76 13.67
N CYS A 69 6.52 -1.41 12.57
CA CYS A 69 7.75 -2.20 12.52
C CYS A 69 8.89 -1.39 11.96
N ILE A 70 10.04 -1.47 12.59
CA ILE A 70 11.23 -0.73 12.21
C ILE A 70 11.89 -1.41 11.00
N THR A 71 11.96 -0.69 9.88
CA THR A 71 12.53 -1.20 8.63
C THR A 71 13.96 -0.71 8.38
N SER A 72 14.37 0.38 9.01
CA SER A 72 15.74 0.89 8.93
C SER A 72 16.15 1.66 10.20
N CYS A 73 17.46 1.60 10.50
CA CYS A 73 18.07 2.36 11.58
C CYS A 73 19.08 3.35 10.99
N SER A 74 19.21 4.53 11.59
CA SER A 74 20.26 5.52 11.32
C SER A 74 20.81 6.02 12.66
N SER A 75 22.13 5.92 12.84
CA SER A 75 22.83 6.35 14.08
C SER A 75 22.20 5.82 15.38
N GLY A 76 21.78 4.55 15.40
CA GLY A 76 21.16 3.92 16.58
C GLY A 76 19.67 4.23 16.78
N SER A 77 19.08 5.05 15.93
CA SER A 77 17.65 5.42 15.99
C SER A 77 16.88 4.85 14.81
N ALA A 78 15.60 4.55 15.00
CA ALA A 78 14.73 4.08 13.92
C ALA A 78 14.42 5.21 12.94
N ASN A 79 14.73 4.99 11.66
CA ASN A 79 14.61 5.97 10.57
C ASN A 79 13.57 5.54 9.51
N GLY A 80 13.08 4.30 9.59
CA GLY A 80 12.09 3.76 8.68
C GLY A 80 11.10 2.90 9.45
N TYR A 81 9.83 3.05 9.10
CA TYR A 81 8.72 2.37 9.74
C TYR A 81 7.78 1.80 8.70
N ARG A 82 7.20 0.65 9.02
CA ARG A 82 6.09 0.05 8.31
C ARG A 82 4.94 -0.13 9.29
N SER A 83 3.86 0.62 9.08
CA SER A 83 2.66 0.49 9.90
C SER A 83 1.96 -0.83 9.60
N VAL A 84 1.81 -1.65 10.63
CA VAL A 84 1.16 -2.97 10.58
C VAL A 84 -0.34 -2.83 10.85
N CYS A 85 -0.67 -2.08 11.89
CA CYS A 85 -2.02 -1.81 12.30
C CYS A 85 -2.13 -0.45 13.00
N ASN A 86 -3.30 0.16 12.91
CA ASN A 86 -3.57 1.45 13.53
C ASN A 86 -5.05 1.59 13.89
N ASN A 87 -5.36 1.72 15.18
CA ASN A 87 -6.71 2.01 15.66
C ASN A 87 -7.06 3.51 15.55
N ASN A 88 -6.11 4.39 15.23
CA ASN A 88 -6.30 5.84 15.03
C ASN A 88 -6.51 6.21 13.55
N VAL A 89 -7.35 5.48 12.83
CA VAL A 89 -7.70 5.85 11.45
C VAL A 89 -8.90 6.80 11.42
N SER A 90 -8.62 8.11 11.45
CA SER A 90 -9.44 9.05 10.68
C SER A 90 -9.18 8.75 9.21
N ALA A 91 -10.18 8.24 8.51
CA ALA A 91 -10.13 7.86 7.10
C ALA A 91 -9.78 9.06 6.19
N GLY A 92 -8.48 9.34 6.01
CA GLY A 92 -7.98 10.35 5.09
C GLY A 92 -8.01 9.86 3.64
N VAL A 93 -9.20 9.76 3.06
CA VAL A 93 -9.39 9.58 1.61
C VAL A 93 -8.88 10.85 0.91
N ARG A 94 -7.66 10.81 0.36
CA ARG A 94 -7.24 11.81 -0.64
C ARG A 94 -7.67 11.30 -2.01
N VAL A 95 -8.86 11.70 -2.46
CA VAL A 95 -9.29 11.50 -3.85
C VAL A 95 -8.45 12.43 -4.73
N ALA A 96 -7.44 11.90 -5.42
CA ALA A 96 -6.81 12.62 -6.50
C ALA A 96 -7.78 12.63 -7.69
N ALA A 97 -8.46 13.75 -7.91
CA ALA A 97 -9.24 13.98 -9.12
C ALA A 97 -8.28 14.12 -10.30
N SER A 98 -7.99 13.03 -11.02
CA SER A 98 -7.24 13.09 -12.27
C SER A 98 -8.17 13.60 -13.37
N ALA A 99 -7.93 14.85 -13.78
CA ALA A 99 -8.62 15.54 -14.86
C ALA A 99 -8.57 14.73 -16.17
N ALA A 100 -9.73 14.57 -16.80
CA ALA A 100 -9.86 14.11 -18.16
C ALA A 100 -9.24 15.17 -19.10
N ALA A 101 -7.99 14.96 -19.53
CA ALA A 101 -7.41 15.70 -20.64
C ALA A 101 -7.77 14.99 -21.95
N SER A 102 -8.75 15.57 -22.63
CA SER A 102 -9.32 15.22 -23.93
C SER A 102 -8.25 14.93 -25.00
N LEU A 103 -8.24 13.73 -25.57
CA LEU A 103 -7.54 13.41 -26.81
C LEU A 103 -8.36 13.91 -28.01
N ALA A 104 -8.41 15.23 -28.15
CA ALA A 104 -8.82 15.91 -29.38
C ALA A 104 -7.57 16.20 -30.23
N ALA A 105 -6.93 15.17 -30.78
CA ALA A 105 -5.94 15.33 -31.86
C ALA A 105 -5.49 13.97 -32.40
N LEU A 106 -6.23 13.39 -33.35
CA LEU A 106 -5.62 12.60 -34.44
C LEU A 106 -6.57 12.48 -35.65
N LEU A 107 -7.16 13.61 -36.07
CA LEU A 107 -7.85 13.75 -37.37
C LEU A 107 -6.93 14.28 -38.48
N ILE A 108 -5.61 14.28 -38.29
CA ILE A 108 -4.67 14.83 -39.28
C ILE A 108 -3.50 13.87 -39.47
N ALA A 109 -3.77 12.71 -40.06
CA ALA A 109 -2.71 11.89 -40.64
C ALA A 109 -3.24 11.05 -41.81
N VAL A 110 -3.29 11.71 -42.98
CA VAL A 110 -2.87 11.16 -44.28
C VAL A 110 -3.67 9.94 -44.80
N GLY A 111 -4.60 10.03 -45.76
CA GLY A 111 -4.74 11.04 -46.78
C GLY A 111 -3.49 11.16 -47.65
N HIS A 112 -2.98 10.08 -48.25
CA HIS A 112 -2.11 10.01 -49.45
C HIS A 112 -1.52 8.60 -49.56
N LEU A 113 -2.05 7.78 -50.47
CA LEU A 113 -1.34 6.79 -51.30
C LEU A 113 -2.42 6.02 -52.08
N GLY A 114 -2.93 6.70 -53.10
CA GLY A 114 -3.36 6.01 -54.32
C GLY A 114 -2.15 5.50 -55.10
#